data_AF-A0A969HN54-F1
#
_entry.id   AF-A0A969HN54-F1
#
_cell.length_a   1.000
_cell.length_b   1.000
_cell.length_c   1.000
_cell.angle_alpha   90.00
_cell.angle_beta   90.00
_cell.angle_gamma   90.00
#
_symmetry.space_group_name_H-M   'P 1'
#
loop_
_entity.id
_entity.type
_entity.pdbx_description
1 polymer ?
#
loop_
_entity_poly.entity_id
_entity_poly.type
_entity_poly.pdbx_seq_one_letter_code
_entity_poly.pdbx_strand_id
1 'polypeptide(L)'
;SRDYVVAALYVDERTTLPAQEWYTSSYDNKVKKTIGAQNTDLQITKFNNNAQPFYTLLDSEGNLLVSPKGYDLNAERFAAFLDQGIAKFKERKNLLTEK
;
A
#
# COMPACT_ATOMS: atom_id res chain seq x y z
N SER A 1 -14.80 9.73 -13.50
CA SER A 1 -14.22 10.46 -12.35
C SER A 1 -12.74 10.12 -12.24
N ARG A 2 -11.99 10.78 -11.33
CA ARG A 2 -10.59 10.46 -10.99
C ARG A 2 -10.45 10.46 -9.47
N ASP A 3 -11.08 9.50 -8.80
CA ASP A 3 -11.16 9.46 -7.33
C ASP A 3 -9.93 8.82 -6.66
N TYR A 4 -9.10 8.13 -7.45
CA TYR A 4 -7.90 7.43 -6.97
C TYR A 4 -6.67 7.79 -7.78
N VAL A 5 -5.54 7.83 -7.08
CA VAL A 5 -4.20 7.67 -7.66
C VAL A 5 -3.77 6.23 -7.39
N VAL A 6 -3.39 5.50 -8.44
CA VAL A 6 -2.98 4.10 -8.33
C VAL A 6 -1.46 4.01 -8.36
N ALA A 7 -0.89 3.34 -7.36
CA ALA A 7 0.51 2.94 -7.34
C ALA A 7 0.59 1.41 -7.32
N ALA A 8 1.39 0.84 -8.22
CA ALA A 8 1.65 -0.60 -8.29
C ALA A 8 3.09 -0.87 -7.84
N LEU A 9 3.25 -1.72 -6.82
CA LEU A 9 4.55 -2.11 -6.29
C LEU A 9 4.83 -3.55 -6.68
N TYR A 10 5.83 -3.75 -7.52
CA TYR A 10 6.30 -5.08 -7.92
C TYR A 10 7.38 -5.53 -6.95
N VAL A 11 7.17 -6.68 -6.30
CA VAL A 11 8.09 -7.22 -5.28
C VAL A 11 9.20 -8.10 -5.89
N ASP A 12 8.98 -8.57 -7.10
CA ASP A 12 9.91 -9.37 -7.90
C ASP A 12 10.76 -8.50 -8.85
N GLU A 13 10.60 -7.18 -8.81
CA GLU A 13 11.39 -6.22 -9.57
C GLU A 13 12.89 -6.31 -9.19
N ARG A 14 13.73 -6.58 -10.20
CA ARG A 14 15.16 -6.88 -10.04
C ARG A 14 16.07 -5.68 -10.25
N THR A 15 15.54 -4.52 -10.60
CA THR A 15 16.31 -3.29 -10.75
C THR A 15 17.06 -2.95 -9.47
N THR A 16 18.40 -2.98 -9.55
CA THR A 16 19.29 -2.60 -8.45
C THR A 16 19.30 -1.09 -8.30
N LEU A 17 19.10 -0.61 -7.09
CA LEU A 17 19.15 0.80 -6.74
C LEU A 17 20.60 1.26 -6.53
N PRO A 18 20.89 2.57 -6.66
CA PRO A 18 22.15 3.15 -6.21
C PRO A 18 22.49 2.76 -4.77
N ALA A 19 23.78 2.57 -4.47
CA ALA A 19 24.22 2.07 -3.17
C ALA A 19 23.80 2.97 -2.00
N GLN A 20 23.67 4.30 -2.22
CA GLN A 20 23.20 5.23 -1.19
C GLN A 20 21.72 5.06 -0.80
N GLU A 21 20.94 4.34 -1.61
CA GLU A 21 19.52 4.06 -1.33
C GLU A 21 19.33 2.70 -0.64
N TRP A 22 20.39 1.92 -0.48
CA TRP A 22 20.32 0.63 0.21
C TRP A 22 20.17 0.85 1.71
N TYR A 23 19.32 0.03 2.33
CA TYR A 23 19.15 0.03 3.78
C TYR A 23 19.04 -1.39 4.32
N THR A 24 19.34 -1.57 5.61
CA THR A 24 19.12 -2.82 6.32
C THR A 24 17.73 -2.81 6.93
N SER A 25 16.91 -3.79 6.59
CA SER A 25 15.55 -3.89 7.13
C SER A 25 15.56 -4.22 8.62
N SER A 26 14.68 -3.56 9.36
CA SER A 26 14.40 -3.87 10.77
C SER A 26 13.65 -5.20 10.96
N TYR A 27 13.01 -5.71 9.91
CA TYR A 27 12.26 -6.97 9.96
C TYR A 27 13.16 -8.21 9.90
N ASP A 28 14.10 -8.26 8.95
CA ASP A 28 14.92 -9.46 8.71
C ASP A 28 16.44 -9.24 8.78
N ASN A 29 16.89 -8.02 9.12
CA ASN A 29 18.31 -7.62 9.15
C ASN A 29 19.06 -7.84 7.82
N LYS A 30 18.35 -7.91 6.68
CA LYS A 30 18.97 -8.02 5.35
C LYS A 30 19.02 -6.67 4.65
N VAL A 31 20.09 -6.46 3.87
CA VAL A 31 20.25 -5.28 3.02
C VAL A 31 19.32 -5.36 1.81
N LYS A 32 18.50 -4.34 1.59
CA LYS A 32 17.57 -4.24 0.45
C LYS A 32 18.21 -3.43 -0.67
N LYS A 33 18.61 -4.13 -1.74
CA LYS A 33 19.39 -3.56 -2.86
C LYS A 33 18.57 -3.27 -4.12
N THR A 34 17.41 -3.90 -4.27
CA THR A 34 16.56 -3.77 -5.46
C THR A 34 15.22 -3.12 -5.11
N ILE A 35 14.55 -2.54 -6.09
CA ILE A 35 13.20 -1.98 -5.94
C ILE A 35 12.25 -3.06 -5.37
N GLY A 36 12.27 -4.28 -5.90
CA GLY A 36 11.41 -5.36 -5.42
C GLY A 36 11.70 -5.77 -3.97
N ALA A 37 12.98 -5.78 -3.57
CA ALA A 37 13.35 -6.06 -2.19
C ALA A 37 12.83 -4.98 -1.22
N GLN A 38 12.92 -3.69 -1.60
CA GLN A 38 12.38 -2.59 -0.81
C GLN A 38 10.84 -2.60 -0.78
N ASN A 39 10.18 -2.93 -1.89
CA ASN A 39 8.72 -3.07 -1.95
C ASN A 39 8.20 -4.22 -1.08
N THR A 40 8.87 -5.37 -1.11
CA THR A 40 8.55 -6.52 -0.24
C THR A 40 8.66 -6.11 1.22
N ASP A 41 9.74 -5.40 1.56
CA ASP A 41 10.01 -4.97 2.91
C ASP A 41 8.99 -3.94 3.40
N LEU A 42 8.59 -2.98 2.55
CA LEU A 42 7.51 -2.04 2.83
C LEU A 42 6.19 -2.78 3.10
N GLN A 43 5.85 -3.78 2.30
CA GLN A 43 4.63 -4.55 2.48
C GLN A 43 4.60 -5.25 3.85
N ILE A 44 5.71 -5.87 4.23
CA ILE A 44 5.84 -6.61 5.50
C ILE A 44 5.84 -5.63 6.67
N THR A 45 6.71 -4.62 6.65
CA THR A 45 6.91 -3.72 7.80
C THR A 45 5.72 -2.80 8.03
N LYS A 46 5.05 -2.34 6.97
CA LYS A 46 3.92 -1.41 7.09
C LYS A 46 2.58 -2.12 7.26
N PHE A 47 2.39 -3.28 6.62
CA PHE A 47 1.08 -3.94 6.57
C PHE A 47 1.07 -5.36 7.14
N ASN A 48 2.20 -5.83 7.68
CA ASN A 48 2.35 -7.17 8.25
C ASN A 48 1.87 -8.27 7.30
N ASN A 49 2.20 -8.15 6.01
CA ASN A 49 1.78 -9.09 4.97
C ASN A 49 2.89 -9.30 3.93
N ASN A 50 2.98 -10.50 3.36
CA ASN A 50 3.89 -10.89 2.29
C ASN A 50 3.20 -11.64 1.12
N ALA A 51 1.89 -11.86 1.21
CA ALA A 51 1.11 -12.53 0.19
C ALA A 51 0.66 -11.55 -0.90
N GLN A 52 0.47 -12.06 -2.11
CA GLN A 52 0.03 -11.29 -3.28
C GLN A 52 -1.11 -12.03 -4.01
N PRO A 53 -2.02 -11.31 -4.69
CA PRO A 53 -2.13 -9.84 -4.74
C PRO A 53 -2.59 -9.25 -3.40
N PHE A 54 -2.21 -7.99 -3.15
CA PHE A 54 -2.53 -7.27 -1.92
C PHE A 54 -2.84 -5.80 -2.21
N TYR A 55 -4.07 -5.38 -1.92
CA TYR A 55 -4.60 -4.06 -2.20
C TYR A 55 -4.84 -3.29 -0.90
N THR A 56 -4.35 -2.05 -0.84
CA THR A 56 -4.55 -1.14 0.28
C THR A 56 -5.14 0.17 -0.22
N LEU A 57 -6.00 0.81 0.58
CA LEU A 57 -6.51 2.15 0.31
C LEU A 57 -6.00 3.07 1.42
N LEU A 58 -5.27 4.11 1.03
CA LEU A 58 -4.59 5.03 1.94
C LEU A 58 -5.12 6.45 1.76
N ASP A 59 -5.10 7.24 2.83
CA ASP A 59 -5.27 8.70 2.73
C ASP A 59 -3.97 9.39 2.29
N SER A 60 -4.00 10.73 2.19
CA SER A 60 -2.86 11.55 1.75
C SER A 60 -1.67 11.52 2.71
N GLU A 61 -1.84 11.01 3.93
CA GLU A 61 -0.79 10.84 4.93
C GLU A 61 -0.27 9.39 4.96
N GLY A 62 -0.84 8.51 4.13
CA GLY A 62 -0.44 7.12 4.03
C GLY A 62 -1.04 6.22 5.11
N ASN A 63 -2.09 6.65 5.80
CA ASN A 63 -2.83 5.84 6.76
C ASN A 63 -3.90 5.00 6.06
N LEU A 64 -4.13 3.78 6.53
CA LEU A 64 -5.20 2.91 6.01
C LEU A 64 -6.57 3.56 6.18
N LEU A 65 -7.35 3.56 5.11
CA LEU A 65 -8.76 3.96 5.11
C LEU A 65 -9.66 2.80 5.53
N VAL A 66 -9.40 1.62 4.99
CA VAL A 66 -10.16 0.39 5.24
C VAL A 66 -9.20 -0.80 5.33
N SER A 67 -9.69 -1.94 5.83
CA SER A 67 -8.91 -3.17 5.88
C SER A 67 -8.42 -3.57 4.49
N PRO A 68 -7.13 -3.97 4.34
CA PRO A 68 -6.58 -4.40 3.07
C PRO A 68 -7.34 -5.61 2.48
N LYS A 69 -7.29 -5.73 1.14
CA LYS A 69 -7.93 -6.81 0.40
C LYS A 69 -6.88 -7.68 -0.28
N GLY A 70 -7.01 -9.00 -0.14
CA GLY A 70 -6.19 -9.98 -0.85
C GLY A 70 -6.80 -10.41 -2.19
N TYR A 71 -6.50 -11.65 -2.60
CA TYR A 71 -7.08 -12.26 -3.80
C TYR A 71 -8.60 -12.43 -3.71
N ASP A 72 -9.33 -11.86 -4.66
CA ASP A 72 -10.78 -12.01 -4.84
C ASP A 72 -11.12 -11.73 -6.31
N LEU A 73 -11.76 -12.68 -7.00
CA LEU A 73 -12.15 -12.54 -8.41
C LEU A 73 -13.47 -11.82 -8.62
N ASN A 74 -14.21 -11.51 -7.55
CA ASN A 74 -15.51 -10.86 -7.66
C ASN A 74 -15.34 -9.34 -7.82
N ALA A 75 -15.65 -8.83 -9.02
CA ALA A 75 -15.53 -7.42 -9.36
C ALA A 75 -16.43 -6.50 -8.50
N GLU A 76 -17.64 -6.92 -8.15
CA GLU A 76 -18.57 -6.14 -7.32
C GLU A 76 -18.03 -5.96 -5.90
N ARG A 77 -17.43 -7.01 -5.33
CA ARG A 77 -16.76 -6.94 -4.03
C ARG A 77 -15.51 -6.08 -4.04
N PHE A 78 -14.87 -5.91 -5.20
CA PHE A 78 -13.75 -4.99 -5.36
C PHE A 78 -14.25 -3.55 -5.51
N ALA A 79 -15.29 -3.31 -6.29
CA ALA A 79 -15.93 -2.00 -6.41
C ALA A 79 -16.44 -1.50 -5.05
N ALA A 80 -17.12 -2.35 -4.28
CA ALA A 80 -17.59 -2.03 -2.93
C ALA A 80 -16.43 -1.70 -1.96
N PHE A 81 -15.26 -2.31 -2.15
CA PHE A 81 -14.05 -1.99 -1.38
C PHE A 81 -13.54 -0.58 -1.70
N LEU A 82 -13.54 -0.18 -2.98
CA LEU A 82 -13.20 1.18 -3.40
C LEU A 82 -14.22 2.19 -2.86
N ASP A 83 -15.52 1.90 -2.94
CA ASP A 83 -16.56 2.80 -2.44
C ASP A 83 -16.41 3.08 -0.93
N GLN A 84 -16.08 2.05 -0.15
CA GLN A 84 -15.79 2.20 1.28
C GLN A 84 -14.57 3.11 1.53
N GLY A 85 -13.52 2.99 0.72
CA GLY A 85 -12.35 3.86 0.81
C GLY A 85 -12.69 5.32 0.55
N ILE A 86 -13.45 5.62 -0.52
CA ILE A 86 -13.89 6.98 -0.85
C ILE A 86 -14.74 7.55 0.30
N ALA A 87 -15.68 6.77 0.82
CA ALA A 87 -16.54 7.19 1.93
C ALA A 87 -15.70 7.55 3.17
N LYS A 88 -14.76 6.67 3.56
CA LYS A 88 -13.90 6.93 4.72
C LYS A 88 -13.00 8.15 4.53
N PHE A 89 -12.46 8.35 3.32
CA PHE A 89 -11.63 9.50 3.02
C PHE A 89 -12.39 10.82 3.17
N LYS A 90 -13.63 10.88 2.67
CA LYS A 90 -14.51 12.05 2.82
C LYS A 90 -14.87 12.32 4.28
N GLU A 91 -15.21 11.27 5.04
CA GLU A 91 -15.49 11.37 6.47
C GLU A 91 -14.32 11.99 7.24
N ARG A 92 -13.09 11.49 7.04
CA ARG A 92 -11.88 12.05 7.67
C ARG A 92 -11.63 13.51 7.29
N LYS A 93 -11.82 13.85 6.02
CA LYS A 93 -11.64 15.24 5.56
C LYS A 93 -12.60 16.20 6.25
N ASN A 94 -13.87 15.80 6.41
CA ASN A 94 -14.87 16.65 7.08
C ASN A 94 -14.52 16.86 8.56
N LEU A 95 -14.04 15.83 9.26
CA LEU A 95 -13.60 15.93 10.66
C LEU A 95 -12.40 16.89 10.84
N LEU A 96 -11.56 17.06 9.81
CA LEU A 96 -10.44 18.00 9.85
C LEU A 96 -10.88 19.44 9.55
N THR A 97 -11.97 19.64 8.81
CA THR A 97 -12.50 20.98 8.50
C THR A 97 -13.41 21.55 9.58
N GLU A 98 -13.91 20.70 10.50
CA GLU A 98 -14.75 21.10 11.63
C GLU A 98 -13.97 21.38 12.93
N LYS A 99 -12.64 21.20 12.91
CA LYS A 99 -11.72 21.56 13.98
C LYS A 99 -11.01 22.88 13.70
#